data_AF-A0A7W4BB05-F1
#
_entry.id   AF-A0A7W4BB05-F1
#
_cell.length_a   1.000
_cell.length_b   1.000
_cell.length_c   1.000
_cell.angle_alpha   90.00
_cell.angle_beta   90.00
_cell.angle_gamma   90.00
#
_symmetry.space_group_name_H-M   'P 1'
#
loop_
_entity.id
_entity.type
_entity.pdbx_description
1 polymer ?
#
loop_
_entity_poly.entity_id
_entity_poly.type
_entity_poly.pdbx_seq_one_letter_code
_entity_poly.pdbx_strand_id
1 'polypeptide(L)'
;RGWVEDKLLELAKIFCIDVCAYAVMSNHTHLVLYVDDKKANRLNDKAIIIRWHKLCKGTLLTQKYIQGEKLSKAEFIFFNQTVKEYRERLSSISWFMRVLNEDIARRANKEDNCTGRFWEGRFSSQALLDEAALAACMAYVDLNPIRAKMAKTPEESDHTSAQVRLICAKEGK
;
A
#
# COMPACT_ATOMS: atom_id res chain seq x y z
N ARG A 1 -12.00 -11.04 1.26
CA ARG A 1 -10.68 -10.95 1.94
C ARG A 1 -9.52 -11.07 0.96
N GLY A 2 -9.46 -12.08 0.08
CA GLY A 2 -8.40 -12.19 -0.95
C GLY A 2 -8.16 -10.92 -1.76
N TRP A 3 -9.21 -10.27 -2.30
CA TRP A 3 -9.02 -9.04 -3.07
C TRP A 3 -8.44 -7.85 -2.27
N VAL A 4 -8.58 -7.86 -0.93
CA VAL A 4 -7.97 -6.85 -0.05
C VAL A 4 -6.46 -7.07 0.04
N GLU A 5 -6.06 -8.33 0.21
CA GLU A 5 -4.66 -8.75 0.18
C GLU A 5 -4.03 -8.48 -1.19
N ASP A 6 -4.70 -8.83 -2.28
CA ASP A 6 -4.25 -8.54 -3.64
C ASP A 6 -4.03 -7.04 -3.83
N LYS A 7 -4.97 -6.21 -3.36
CA LYS A 7 -4.85 -4.76 -3.45
C LYS A 7 -3.67 -4.23 -2.64
N LEU A 8 -3.50 -4.72 -1.41
CA LEU A 8 -2.39 -4.36 -0.54
C LEU A 8 -1.03 -4.66 -1.22
N LEU A 9 -0.87 -5.87 -1.74
CA LEU A 9 0.36 -6.32 -2.40
C LEU A 9 0.58 -5.64 -3.75
N GLU A 10 -0.48 -5.28 -4.47
CA GLU A 10 -0.41 -4.43 -5.67
C GLU A 10 0.16 -3.05 -5.31
N LEU A 11 -0.38 -2.41 -4.25
CA LEU A 11 0.07 -1.08 -3.83
C LEU A 11 1.53 -1.09 -3.39
N ALA A 12 1.99 -2.15 -2.70
CA ALA A 12 3.40 -2.31 -2.33
C ALA A 12 4.36 -2.31 -3.54
N LYS A 13 3.90 -2.82 -4.70
CA LYS A 13 4.68 -2.80 -5.95
C LYS A 13 4.70 -1.43 -6.62
N ILE A 14 3.68 -0.59 -6.36
CA ILE A 14 3.52 0.73 -6.99
C ILE A 14 4.19 1.81 -6.15
N PHE A 15 3.96 1.82 -4.83
CA PHE A 15 4.51 2.78 -3.90
C PHE A 15 6.00 2.53 -3.63
N CYS A 16 6.65 3.53 -3.03
CA CYS A 16 7.95 3.37 -2.39
C CYS A 16 7.76 2.99 -0.92
N ILE A 17 6.88 2.02 -0.68
CA ILE A 17 6.53 1.49 0.63
C ILE A 17 6.50 -0.03 0.51
N ASP A 18 7.29 -0.70 1.35
CA ASP A 18 7.30 -2.15 1.44
C ASP A 18 6.37 -2.62 2.57
N VAL A 19 5.77 -3.78 2.40
CA VAL A 19 4.90 -4.41 3.40
C VAL A 19 5.70 -5.50 4.11
N CYS A 20 6.12 -5.24 5.34
CA CYS A 20 6.91 -6.18 6.14
C CYS A 20 6.05 -7.30 6.72
N ALA A 21 4.86 -6.94 7.22
CA ALA A 21 3.87 -7.88 7.72
C ALA A 21 2.46 -7.36 7.53
N TYR A 22 1.50 -8.27 7.42
CA TYR A 22 0.08 -7.94 7.35
C TYR A 22 -0.81 -9.07 7.85
N ALA A 23 -2.01 -8.70 8.32
CA ALA A 23 -3.12 -9.61 8.56
C ALA A 23 -4.43 -8.96 8.13
N VAL A 24 -5.14 -9.60 7.19
CA VAL A 24 -6.46 -9.16 6.73
C VAL A 24 -7.55 -9.89 7.50
N MET A 25 -8.16 -9.21 8.46
CA MET A 25 -9.21 -9.77 9.32
C MET A 25 -10.61 -9.50 8.73
N SER A 26 -11.66 -9.99 9.38
CA SER A 26 -13.04 -9.79 8.90
C SER A 26 -13.54 -8.34 9.05
N ASN A 27 -13.01 -7.59 10.01
CA ASN A 27 -13.48 -6.24 10.37
C ASN A 27 -12.39 -5.16 10.39
N HIS A 28 -11.10 -5.52 10.28
CA HIS A 28 -9.99 -4.58 10.20
C HIS A 28 -8.75 -5.22 9.55
N THR A 29 -7.72 -4.42 9.32
CA THR A 29 -6.41 -4.89 8.86
C THR A 29 -5.32 -4.42 9.81
N HIS A 30 -4.28 -5.24 9.98
CA HIS A 30 -3.06 -4.86 10.65
C HIS A 30 -1.91 -4.88 9.65
N LEU A 31 -1.11 -3.81 9.59
CA LEU A 31 -0.04 -3.64 8.62
C LEU A 31 1.24 -3.17 9.33
N VAL A 32 2.38 -3.72 8.92
CA VAL A 32 3.72 -3.20 9.23
C VAL A 32 4.34 -2.74 7.92
N LEU A 33 4.59 -1.45 7.80
CA LEU A 33 5.03 -0.80 6.56
C LEU A 33 6.43 -0.22 6.75
N TYR A 34 7.25 -0.31 5.72
CA TYR A 34 8.54 0.37 5.62
C TYR A 34 8.49 1.42 4.53
N VAL A 35 8.72 2.69 4.87
CA VAL A 35 8.79 3.78 3.89
C VAL A 35 10.21 3.85 3.34
N ASP A 36 10.37 3.56 2.05
CA ASP A 36 11.67 3.58 1.37
C ASP A 36 11.88 4.92 0.64
N ASP A 37 12.19 5.97 1.42
CA ASP A 37 12.52 7.29 0.89
C ASP A 37 13.77 7.25 -0.01
N LYS A 38 14.67 6.29 0.19
CA LYS A 38 15.86 6.12 -0.66
C LYS A 38 15.45 5.67 -2.07
N LYS A 39 14.53 4.71 -2.19
CA LYS A 39 13.91 4.32 -3.46
C LYS A 39 13.16 5.49 -4.05
N ALA A 40 12.34 6.20 -3.27
CA ALA A 40 11.61 7.36 -3.76
C ALA A 40 12.55 8.41 -4.38
N ASN A 41 13.70 8.70 -3.77
CA ASN A 41 14.69 9.66 -4.26
C ASN A 41 15.53 9.15 -5.45
N ARG A 42 15.79 7.84 -5.54
CA ARG A 42 16.56 7.24 -6.64
C ARG A 42 15.78 7.17 -7.96
N LEU A 43 14.45 7.13 -7.92
CA LEU A 43 13.63 7.04 -9.14
C LEU A 43 13.73 8.32 -9.98
N ASN A 44 13.77 8.17 -11.29
CA ASN A 44 13.64 9.31 -12.21
C ASN A 44 12.17 9.71 -12.40
N ASP A 45 11.94 10.88 -12.99
CA ASP A 45 10.61 11.46 -13.15
C ASP A 45 9.66 10.56 -13.94
N LYS A 46 10.16 9.94 -15.02
CA LYS A 46 9.41 8.96 -15.81
C LYS A 46 8.93 7.79 -14.94
N ALA A 47 9.80 7.27 -14.06
CA ALA A 47 9.50 6.17 -13.18
C ALA A 47 8.50 6.53 -12.06
N ILE A 48 8.51 7.78 -11.59
CA ILE A 48 7.50 8.34 -10.67
C ILE A 48 6.14 8.44 -11.37
N ILE A 49 6.11 9.01 -12.59
CA ILE A 49 4.87 9.19 -13.36
C ILE A 49 4.24 7.83 -13.71
N ILE A 50 5.03 6.87 -14.20
CA ILE A 50 4.52 5.54 -14.55
C ILE A 50 3.89 4.87 -13.32
N ARG A 51 4.50 5.00 -12.14
CA ARG A 51 3.93 4.46 -10.89
C ARG A 51 2.62 5.16 -10.54
N TRP A 52 2.60 6.49 -10.57
CA TRP A 52 1.38 7.25 -10.28
C TRP A 52 0.25 6.93 -11.27
N HIS A 53 0.58 6.74 -12.55
CA HIS A 53 -0.38 6.42 -13.61
C HIS A 53 -1.04 5.04 -13.44
N LYS A 54 -0.44 4.13 -12.67
CA LYS A 54 -1.09 2.87 -12.27
C LYS A 54 -2.21 3.08 -11.24
N LEU A 55 -2.20 4.19 -10.52
CA LEU A 55 -3.20 4.52 -9.49
C LEU A 55 -4.28 5.47 -10.00
N CYS A 56 -3.88 6.44 -10.82
CA CYS A 56 -4.71 7.56 -11.25
C CYS A 56 -4.34 7.98 -12.68
N LYS A 57 -5.24 8.64 -13.40
CA LYS A 57 -4.94 9.09 -14.79
C LYS A 57 -3.80 10.12 -14.90
N GLY A 58 -3.43 10.79 -13.80
CA GLY A 58 -2.45 11.88 -13.80
C GLY A 58 -2.98 13.18 -14.43
N THR A 59 -2.08 14.14 -14.66
CA THR A 59 -2.40 15.41 -15.35
C THR A 59 -2.08 15.32 -16.84
N LEU A 60 -2.64 16.24 -17.64
CA LEU A 60 -2.33 16.38 -19.07
C LEU A 60 -0.81 16.47 -19.32
N LEU A 61 -0.09 17.25 -18.52
CA LEU A 61 1.36 17.43 -18.66
C LEU A 61 2.13 16.12 -18.44
N THR A 62 1.72 15.33 -17.43
CA THR A 62 2.35 14.03 -17.18
C THR A 62 2.04 13.00 -18.27
N GLN A 63 0.87 13.09 -18.91
CA GLN A 63 0.51 12.24 -20.05
C GLN A 63 1.31 12.61 -21.31
N LYS A 64 1.36 13.91 -21.65
CA LYS A 64 2.21 14.45 -22.72
C LYS A 64 3.67 14.00 -22.58
N TYR A 65 4.22 14.11 -21.36
CA TYR A 65 5.59 13.70 -21.07
C TYR A 65 5.81 12.19 -21.32
N ILE A 66 4.88 11.32 -20.91
CA ILE A 66 4.98 9.87 -21.17
C ILE A 66 4.88 9.54 -22.65
N GLN A 67 4.10 10.31 -23.40
CA GLN A 67 3.95 10.18 -24.86
C GLN A 67 5.15 10.74 -25.64
N GLY A 68 6.12 11.37 -24.97
CA GLY A 68 7.31 11.95 -25.59
C GLY A 68 7.06 13.31 -26.26
N GLU A 69 5.92 13.95 -25.98
CA GLU A 69 5.64 15.30 -26.45
C GLU A 69 6.56 16.33 -25.78
N LYS A 70 6.89 17.39 -26.52
CA LYS A 70 7.68 18.50 -25.97
C LYS A 70 6.81 19.39 -25.11
N LEU A 71 7.22 19.60 -23.86
CA LEU A 71 6.64 20.61 -22.99
C LEU A 71 7.34 21.96 -23.19
N SER A 72 6.57 23.05 -23.20
CA SER A 72 7.10 24.41 -23.14
C SER A 72 7.80 24.70 -21.81
N LYS A 73 8.60 25.77 -21.73
CA LYS A 73 9.30 26.16 -20.49
C LYS A 73 8.32 26.38 -19.33
N ALA A 74 7.16 26.99 -19.60
CA ALA A 74 6.12 27.22 -18.58
C ALA A 74 5.46 25.91 -18.15
N GLU A 75 5.12 25.01 -19.09
CA GLU A 75 4.57 23.69 -18.77
C GLU A 75 5.54 22.86 -17.94
N PHE A 76 6.86 22.96 -18.19
CA PHE A 76 7.87 22.26 -17.41
C PHE A 76 7.88 22.65 -15.93
N ILE A 77 7.54 23.90 -15.58
CA ILE A 77 7.46 24.34 -14.18
C ILE A 77 6.35 23.57 -13.44
N PHE A 78 5.14 23.54 -14.02
CA PHE A 78 4.00 22.82 -13.44
C PHE A 78 4.21 21.29 -13.46
N PHE A 79 4.84 20.78 -14.51
CA PHE A 79 5.23 19.38 -14.60
C PHE A 79 6.16 18.99 -13.45
N ASN A 80 7.24 19.74 -13.22
CA ASN A 80 8.20 19.44 -12.16
C ASN A 80 7.55 19.49 -10.77
N GLN A 81 6.66 20.46 -10.53
CA GLN A 81 5.89 20.53 -9.28
C GLN A 81 4.99 19.30 -9.11
N THR A 82 4.30 18.87 -10.17
CA THR A 82 3.45 17.68 -10.16
C THR A 82 4.25 16.41 -9.87
N VAL A 83 5.42 16.25 -10.51
CA VAL A 83 6.29 15.08 -10.29
C VAL A 83 6.83 15.06 -8.87
N LYS A 84 7.23 16.20 -8.32
CA LYS A 84 7.65 16.31 -6.91
C LYS A 84 6.54 15.87 -5.98
N GLU A 85 5.33 16.36 -6.19
CA GLU A 85 4.16 15.96 -5.40
C GLU A 85 3.90 14.44 -5.52
N TYR A 86 3.93 13.87 -6.73
CA TYR A 86 3.72 12.42 -6.91
C TYR A 86 4.79 11.60 -6.19
N ARG A 87 6.04 12.06 -6.17
CA ARG A 87 7.13 11.41 -5.44
C ARG A 87 6.86 11.38 -3.93
N GLU A 88 6.47 12.51 -3.35
CA GLU A 88 6.11 12.61 -1.92
C GLU A 88 4.89 11.74 -1.58
N ARG A 89 3.89 11.70 -2.47
CA ARG A 89 2.69 10.87 -2.27
C ARG A 89 3.02 9.38 -2.35
N LEU A 90 3.91 8.95 -3.25
CA LEU A 90 4.33 7.56 -3.40
C LEU A 90 5.16 7.03 -2.21
N SER A 91 5.69 7.88 -1.34
CA SER A 91 6.32 7.49 -0.06
C SER A 91 5.45 7.83 1.17
N SER A 92 4.20 8.26 0.98
CA SER A 92 3.32 8.64 2.09
C SER A 92 2.41 7.49 2.54
N ILE A 93 2.53 7.09 3.81
CA ILE A 93 1.63 6.10 4.45
C ILE A 93 0.17 6.57 4.34
N SER A 94 -0.10 7.87 4.52
CA SER A 94 -1.45 8.41 4.41
C SER A 94 -2.03 8.24 3.01
N TRP A 95 -1.23 8.39 1.95
CA TRP A 95 -1.67 8.14 0.58
C TRP A 95 -1.84 6.66 0.29
N PHE A 96 -0.93 5.82 0.78
CA PHE A 96 -1.05 4.36 0.69
C PHE A 96 -2.37 3.88 1.30
N MET A 97 -2.64 4.27 2.55
CA MET A 97 -3.86 3.91 3.27
C MET A 97 -5.10 4.52 2.62
N ARG A 98 -5.02 5.74 2.06
CA ARG A 98 -6.14 6.34 1.33
C ARG A 98 -6.55 5.48 0.14
N VAL A 99 -5.60 5.09 -0.69
CA VAL A 99 -5.89 4.29 -1.91
C VAL A 99 -6.41 2.90 -1.53
N LEU A 100 -5.81 2.27 -0.52
CA LEU A 100 -6.25 0.97 -0.02
C LEU A 100 -7.69 1.05 0.53
N ASN A 101 -7.95 1.99 1.44
CA ASN A 101 -9.24 2.12 2.11
C ASN A 101 -10.37 2.56 1.18
N GLU A 102 -10.08 3.40 0.19
CA GLU A 102 -11.06 3.81 -0.81
C GLU A 102 -11.49 2.62 -1.69
N ASP A 103 -10.53 1.83 -2.19
CA ASP A 103 -10.85 0.65 -3.00
C ASP A 103 -11.68 -0.35 -2.20
N ILE A 104 -11.32 -0.58 -0.92
CA ILE A 104 -12.08 -1.45 -0.03
C ILE A 104 -13.50 -0.95 0.19
N ALA A 105 -13.66 0.31 0.57
CA ALA A 105 -14.97 0.89 0.84
C ALA A 105 -15.88 0.85 -0.40
N ARG A 106 -15.35 1.18 -1.58
CA ARG A 106 -16.12 1.19 -2.83
C ARG A 106 -16.56 -0.22 -3.23
N ARG A 107 -15.70 -1.22 -3.08
CA ARG A 107 -16.03 -2.61 -3.42
C ARG A 107 -17.03 -3.20 -2.44
N ALA A 108 -16.80 -3.05 -1.13
CA ALA A 108 -17.71 -3.57 -0.12
C ALA A 108 -19.10 -2.94 -0.23
N ASN A 109 -19.19 -1.61 -0.36
CA ASN A 109 -20.49 -0.95 -0.58
C ASN A 109 -21.20 -1.44 -1.85
N LYS A 110 -20.43 -1.72 -2.92
CA LYS A 110 -20.99 -2.26 -4.17
C LYS A 110 -21.47 -3.71 -4.00
N GLU A 111 -20.70 -4.55 -3.30
CA GLU A 111 -21.06 -5.94 -2.98
C GLU A 111 -22.35 -5.99 -2.14
N ASP A 112 -22.49 -5.08 -1.17
CA ASP A 112 -23.66 -4.99 -0.29
C ASP A 112 -24.82 -4.16 -0.88
N ASN A 113 -24.68 -3.66 -2.11
CA ASN A 113 -25.62 -2.76 -2.78
C ASN A 113 -26.07 -1.58 -1.90
N CYS A 114 -25.12 -1.01 -1.15
CA CYS A 114 -25.35 0.09 -0.23
C CYS A 114 -24.49 1.31 -0.59
N THR A 115 -24.75 2.43 0.07
CA THR A 115 -23.94 3.64 -0.06
C THR A 115 -23.65 4.21 1.33
N GLY A 116 -22.62 5.05 1.42
CA GLY A 116 -22.25 5.72 2.66
C GLY A 116 -20.90 5.28 3.20
N ARG A 117 -20.72 5.49 4.50
CA ARG A 117 -19.44 5.37 5.19
C ARG A 117 -19.15 3.90 5.51
N PHE A 118 -18.04 3.38 5.00
CA PHE A 118 -17.57 2.02 5.29
C PHE A 118 -16.70 1.96 6.56
N TRP A 119 -15.73 2.86 6.70
CA TRP A 119 -14.77 2.85 7.82
C TRP A 119 -15.23 3.72 9.00
N GLU A 120 -15.15 3.19 10.22
CA GLU A 120 -15.52 3.89 11.47
C GLU A 120 -14.66 5.14 11.75
N GLY A 121 -13.41 5.18 11.27
CA GLY A 121 -12.47 6.23 11.62
C GLY A 121 -11.27 6.33 10.68
N ARG A 122 -10.31 7.18 11.07
CA ARG A 122 -8.98 7.22 10.45
C ARG A 122 -8.17 6.01 10.90
N PHE A 123 -7.17 5.62 10.11
CA PHE A 123 -6.19 4.64 10.55
C PHE A 123 -5.38 5.18 11.73
N SER A 124 -4.87 4.28 12.57
CA SER A 124 -3.86 4.59 13.60
C SER A 124 -2.50 4.10 13.14
N SER A 125 -1.45 4.85 13.46
CA SER A 125 -0.07 4.51 13.11
C SER A 125 0.88 4.85 14.23
N GLN A 126 1.79 3.93 14.54
CA GLN A 126 2.86 4.10 15.52
C GLN A 126 4.20 3.86 14.84
N ALA A 127 5.16 4.76 15.03
CA ALA A 127 6.51 4.57 14.52
C ALA A 127 7.25 3.50 15.34
N LEU A 128 7.94 2.59 14.64
CA LEU A 128 8.81 1.57 15.23
C LEU A 128 10.25 2.05 15.07
N LEU A 129 10.96 2.22 16.19
CA LEU A 129 12.23 2.95 16.23
C LEU A 129 13.46 2.03 16.26
N ASP A 130 13.26 0.73 16.46
CA ASP A 130 14.33 -0.26 16.52
C ASP A 130 13.88 -1.62 15.96
N GLU A 131 14.85 -2.50 15.71
CA GLU A 131 14.63 -3.82 15.13
C GLU A 131 13.85 -4.76 16.05
N ALA A 132 13.98 -4.61 17.37
CA ALA A 132 13.25 -5.41 18.34
C ALA A 132 11.75 -5.07 18.31
N ALA A 133 11.41 -3.78 18.27
CA ALA A 133 10.06 -3.28 18.09
C ALA A 133 9.48 -3.72 16.74
N LEU A 134 10.28 -3.69 15.67
CA LEU A 134 9.88 -4.21 14.36
C LEU A 134 9.52 -5.70 14.43
N ALA A 135 10.42 -6.53 14.96
CA ALA A 135 10.21 -7.97 15.09
C ALA A 135 8.99 -8.29 15.97
N ALA A 136 8.86 -7.62 17.11
CA ALA A 136 7.73 -7.77 18.02
C ALA A 136 6.40 -7.38 17.36
N CYS A 137 6.37 -6.27 16.61
CA CYS A 137 5.17 -5.86 15.89
C CYS A 137 4.82 -6.81 14.74
N MET A 138 5.79 -7.33 13.99
CA MET A 138 5.54 -8.33 12.95
C MET A 138 4.93 -9.60 13.55
N ALA A 139 5.50 -10.12 14.64
CA ALA A 139 4.96 -11.27 15.36
C ALA A 139 3.55 -10.97 15.91
N TYR A 140 3.33 -9.79 16.48
CA TYR A 140 2.00 -9.37 16.93
C TYR A 140 0.98 -9.41 15.78
N VAL A 141 1.30 -8.83 14.63
CA VAL A 141 0.41 -8.82 13.44
C VAL A 141 0.09 -10.24 13.00
N ASP A 142 1.08 -11.11 12.87
CA ASP A 142 0.88 -12.50 12.46
C ASP A 142 0.03 -13.30 13.45
N LEU A 143 0.11 -13.00 14.76
CA LEU A 143 -0.65 -13.68 15.81
C LEU A 143 -2.06 -13.09 16.04
N ASN A 144 -2.43 -12.00 15.37
CA ASN A 144 -3.74 -11.37 15.56
C ASN A 144 -4.93 -12.27 15.21
N PRO A 145 -4.92 -13.05 14.10
CA PRO A 145 -5.99 -14.00 13.80
C PRO A 145 -6.21 -15.02 14.92
N ILE A 146 -5.13 -15.50 15.57
CA ILE A 146 -5.21 -16.44 16.70
C ILE A 146 -5.80 -15.75 17.92
N ARG A 147 -5.32 -14.54 18.24
CA ARG A 147 -5.85 -13.72 19.34
C ARG A 147 -7.36 -13.46 19.18
N ALA A 148 -7.82 -13.25 17.95
CA ALA A 148 -9.24 -13.08 17.63
C ALA A 148 -10.02 -14.41 17.47
N LYS A 149 -9.38 -15.56 17.75
CA LYS A 149 -9.95 -16.92 17.63
C LYS A 149 -10.44 -17.25 16.21
N MET A 150 -9.87 -16.63 15.19
CA MET A 150 -10.15 -16.92 13.78
C MET A 150 -9.37 -18.12 13.25
N ALA A 151 -8.24 -18.46 13.88
CA ALA A 151 -7.38 -19.60 13.57
C ALA A 151 -6.77 -20.16 14.85
N LYS A 152 -6.35 -21.43 14.86
CA LYS A 152 -5.66 -22.01 16.03
C LYS A 152 -4.15 -21.84 15.94
N THR A 153 -3.62 -21.74 14.72
CA THR A 153 -2.20 -21.63 14.45
C THR A 153 -1.92 -20.59 13.35
N PRO A 154 -0.69 -20.07 13.24
CA PRO A 154 -0.33 -19.17 12.13
C PRO A 154 -0.50 -19.84 10.75
N GLU A 155 -0.27 -21.14 10.65
CA GLU A 155 -0.41 -21.94 9.42
C GLU A 155 -1.86 -21.97 8.90
N GLU A 156 -2.82 -21.91 9.81
CA GLU A 156 -4.27 -21.89 9.51
C GLU A 156 -4.79 -20.46 9.27
N SER A 157 -3.94 -19.44 9.37
CA SER A 157 -4.34 -18.03 9.28
C SER A 157 -4.22 -17.51 7.85
N ASP A 158 -5.30 -17.68 7.07
CA ASP A 158 -5.39 -17.16 5.70
C ASP A 158 -5.21 -15.64 5.62
N HIS A 159 -4.66 -15.16 4.49
CA HIS A 159 -4.49 -13.74 4.17
C HIS A 159 -3.56 -13.01 5.16
N THR A 160 -2.47 -13.68 5.53
CA THR A 160 -1.43 -13.14 6.42
C THR A 160 -0.04 -13.27 5.80
N SER A 161 0.84 -12.36 6.21
CA SER A 161 2.25 -12.48 5.85
C SER A 161 2.93 -13.73 6.42
N ALA A 162 2.47 -14.24 7.57
CA ALA A 162 2.93 -15.51 8.11
C ALA A 162 2.65 -16.68 7.16
N GLN A 163 1.42 -16.77 6.64
CA GLN A 163 1.07 -17.81 5.68
C GLN A 163 1.95 -17.74 4.43
N VAL A 164 2.16 -16.54 3.87
CA VAL A 164 3.05 -16.36 2.70
C VAL A 164 4.48 -16.81 3.02
N ARG A 165 5.05 -16.40 4.16
CA ARG A 165 6.39 -16.83 4.57
C ARG A 165 6.50 -18.35 4.73
N LEU A 166 5.48 -18.98 5.31
CA LEU A 166 5.43 -20.44 5.50
C LEU A 166 5.38 -21.19 4.16
N ILE A 167 4.62 -20.67 3.19
CA ILE A 167 4.57 -21.23 1.83
C ILE A 167 5.95 -21.10 1.16
N CYS A 168 6.56 -19.91 1.17
CA CYS A 168 7.89 -19.70 0.60
C CYS A 168 8.96 -20.61 1.23
N ALA A 169 8.94 -20.74 2.57
CA ALA A 169 9.87 -21.59 3.31
C ALA A 169 9.74 -23.08 2.94
N LYS A 170 8.51 -23.57 2.71
CA LYS A 170 8.26 -24.95 2.24
C LYS A 170 8.72 -25.16 0.79
N GLU A 171 8.62 -24.12 -0.04
CA GLU A 171 9.06 -24.14 -1.44
C GLU A 171 10.57 -23.94 -1.62
N GLY A 172 11.32 -23.65 -0.55
CA GLY A 172 12.76 -23.41 -0.60
C GLY A 172 13.16 -22.12 -1.32
N LYS A 173 12.27 -21.11 -1.31
CA LYS A 173 12.50 -19.79 -1.94
C LYS A 173 12.75 -18.71 -0.89
#